data_AF-A0A7C1JLH9-F1
#
_entry.id   AF-A0A7C1JLH9-F1
#
_cell.length_a   1.000
_cell.length_b   1.000
_cell.length_c   1.000
_cell.angle_alpha   90.00
_cell.angle_beta   90.00
_cell.angle_gamma   90.00
#
_symmetry.space_group_name_H-M   'P 1'
#
loop_
_entity.id
_entity.type
_entity.pdbx_description
1 polymer ?
#
loop_
_entity_poly.entity_id
_entity_poly.type
_entity_poly.pdbx_seq_one_letter_code
_entity_poly.pdbx_strand_id
1 'polypeptide(L)'
;MGQTIIEKILSRASGKKVTAGEIVVAKVDYVMAQDGTAPLAIQSFERMEGKRLFDPERVNLVIDHSAPSPSEGISNLHKLMRDFAREHGCRLYDIGDGVCHQVMVESGKIGPGTVVVGADSHTCTYGALNAFATGVGSTDLAA
;
A
#
# COMPACT_ATOMS: atom_id res chain seq x y z
N MET A 1 -16.31 17.32 -23.22
CA MET A 1 -16.44 17.37 -21.75
C MET A 1 -15.06 17.40 -21.12
N GLY A 2 -14.90 18.07 -19.98
CA GLY A 2 -13.64 18.04 -19.21
C GLY A 2 -13.45 16.69 -18.50
N GLN A 3 -12.21 16.38 -18.10
CA GLN A 3 -11.93 15.19 -17.29
C GLN A 3 -12.32 15.40 -15.82
N THR A 4 -12.84 14.34 -15.20
CA THR A 4 -13.00 14.23 -13.74
C THR A 4 -11.64 14.23 -13.03
N ILE A 5 -11.63 14.36 -11.70
CA ILE A 5 -10.38 14.30 -10.93
C ILE A 5 -9.67 12.95 -11.10
N ILE A 6 -10.41 11.84 -11.10
CA ILE A 6 -9.83 10.49 -11.24
C ILE A 6 -9.24 10.30 -12.63
N GLU A 7 -9.96 10.72 -13.68
CA GLU A 7 -9.43 10.68 -15.05
C GLU A 7 -8.17 11.53 -15.19
N LYS A 8 -8.08 12.70 -14.55
CA LYS A 8 -6.85 13.53 -14.55
C LYS A 8 -5.68 12.83 -13.85
N ILE A 9 -5.91 12.25 -12.67
CA ILE A 9 -4.87 11.57 -11.89
C ILE A 9 -4.34 10.36 -12.67
N LEU A 10 -5.24 9.50 -13.14
CA LEU A 10 -4.86 8.31 -13.92
C LEU A 10 -4.27 8.68 -15.29
N SER A 11 -4.70 9.79 -15.90
CA SER A 11 -4.06 10.27 -17.14
C SER A 11 -2.61 10.66 -16.90
N ARG A 12 -2.34 11.38 -15.81
CA ARG A 12 -0.97 11.73 -15.42
C ARG A 12 -0.14 10.48 -15.14
N ALA A 13 -0.68 9.55 -14.35
CA ALA A 13 0.04 8.36 -13.91
C ALA A 13 0.29 7.34 -15.03
N SER A 14 -0.51 7.36 -16.11
CA SER A 14 -0.36 6.51 -17.29
C SER A 14 0.30 7.20 -18.50
N GLY A 15 0.54 8.51 -18.42
CA GLY A 15 1.18 9.30 -19.48
C GLY A 15 0.30 9.56 -20.72
N LYS A 16 -1.00 9.25 -20.66
CA LYS A 16 -1.97 9.49 -21.75
C LYS A 16 -3.29 10.00 -21.20
N LYS A 17 -4.08 10.69 -22.02
CA LYS A 17 -5.44 11.08 -21.63
C LYS A 17 -6.32 9.82 -21.55
N VAL A 18 -7.02 9.63 -20.43
CA VAL A 18 -7.92 8.49 -20.21
C VAL A 18 -9.33 8.94 -19.88
N THR A 19 -10.30 8.06 -20.14
CA THR A 19 -11.72 8.24 -19.84
C THR A 19 -12.31 7.02 -19.13
N ALA A 20 -13.44 7.21 -18.44
CA ALA A 20 -14.14 6.11 -17.78
C ALA A 20 -14.47 4.96 -18.75
N GLY A 21 -14.20 3.73 -18.32
CA GLY A 21 -14.37 2.51 -19.11
C GLY A 21 -13.09 1.98 -19.75
N GLU A 22 -12.00 2.76 -19.75
CA GLU A 22 -10.70 2.29 -20.22
C GLU A 22 -9.94 1.48 -19.15
N ILE A 23 -9.21 0.44 -19.61
CA ILE A 23 -8.17 -0.23 -18.80
C ILE A 23 -6.87 0.55 -18.96
N VAL A 24 -6.22 0.86 -17.83
CA VAL A 24 -5.03 1.70 -17.79
C VAL A 24 -3.92 1.01 -17.00
N VAL A 25 -2.69 1.14 -17.49
CA VAL A 25 -1.49 0.82 -16.73
C VAL A 25 -0.97 2.14 -16.16
N ALA A 26 -1.00 2.28 -14.84
CA ALA A 26 -0.66 3.51 -14.14
C ALA A 26 0.49 3.27 -13.16
N LYS A 27 1.41 4.22 -13.08
CA LYS A 27 2.46 4.20 -12.06
C LYS A 27 1.84 4.42 -10.68
N VAL A 28 2.14 3.52 -9.75
CA VAL A 28 1.76 3.63 -8.34
C VAL A 28 2.80 4.47 -7.60
N ASP A 29 2.32 5.41 -6.78
CA ASP A 29 3.18 6.28 -5.97
C ASP A 29 3.54 5.62 -4.63
N TYR A 30 2.58 4.99 -3.95
CA TYR A 30 2.80 4.32 -2.67
C TYR A 30 1.97 3.04 -2.55
N VAL A 31 2.52 2.07 -1.82
CA VAL A 31 1.80 0.85 -1.41
C VAL A 31 1.78 0.71 0.11
N MET A 32 0.71 0.13 0.64
CA MET A 32 0.55 -0.13 2.08
C MET A 32 -0.05 -1.52 2.34
N ALA A 33 0.45 -2.24 3.35
CA ALA A 33 -0.20 -3.44 3.87
C ALA A 33 -0.20 -3.46 5.41
N GLN A 34 -1.29 -3.97 5.98
CA GLN A 34 -1.47 -4.14 7.43
C GLN A 34 -1.15 -5.58 7.86
N ASP A 35 -1.02 -5.85 9.16
CA ASP A 35 -0.47 -7.10 9.71
C ASP A 35 -1.26 -8.39 9.42
N GLY A 36 -2.52 -8.27 9.02
CA GLY A 36 -3.36 -9.34 8.51
C GLY A 36 -3.16 -9.66 7.02
N THR A 37 -2.68 -8.72 6.20
CA THR A 37 -2.55 -8.89 4.74
C THR A 37 -1.11 -8.80 4.23
N ALA A 38 -0.22 -8.11 4.94
CA ALA A 38 1.20 -8.00 4.64
C ALA A 38 1.90 -9.37 4.61
N PRO A 39 1.70 -10.30 5.58
CA PRO A 39 2.32 -11.62 5.51
C PRO A 39 1.93 -12.40 4.25
N LEU A 40 0.69 -12.26 3.78
CA LEU A 40 0.22 -12.89 2.55
C LEU A 40 0.84 -12.25 1.31
N ALA A 41 1.03 -10.91 1.32
CA ALA A 41 1.70 -10.20 0.23
C ALA A 41 3.18 -10.57 0.16
N ILE A 42 3.87 -10.66 1.31
CA ILE A 42 5.27 -11.12 1.40
C ILE A 42 5.41 -12.54 0.84
N GLN A 43 4.56 -13.47 1.26
CA GLN A 43 4.58 -14.84 0.72
C GLN A 43 4.33 -14.89 -0.79
N SER A 44 3.41 -14.06 -1.30
CA SER A 44 3.16 -13.96 -2.74
C SER A 44 4.37 -13.40 -3.49
N PHE A 45 5.01 -12.35 -2.95
CA PHE A 45 6.23 -11.76 -3.51
C PHE A 45 7.38 -12.78 -3.59
N GLU A 46 7.59 -13.56 -2.52
CA GLU A 46 8.57 -14.65 -2.49
C GLU A 46 8.26 -15.74 -3.52
N ARG A 47 7.00 -16.17 -3.63
CA ARG A 47 6.56 -17.16 -4.63
C ARG A 47 6.69 -16.68 -6.07
N MET A 48 6.62 -15.36 -6.29
CA MET A 48 6.90 -14.72 -7.57
C MET A 48 8.40 -14.52 -7.81
N GLU A 49 9.26 -15.07 -6.96
CA GLU A 49 10.72 -14.92 -7.00
C GLU A 49 11.17 -13.45 -6.91
N GLY A 50 10.38 -12.61 -6.21
CA GLY A 50 10.69 -11.23 -5.94
C GLY A 50 12.00 -11.10 -5.16
N LYS A 51 12.97 -10.38 -5.73
CA LYS A 51 14.30 -10.18 -5.11
C LYS A 51 14.48 -8.79 -4.51
N ARG A 52 13.77 -7.80 -5.06
CA ARG A 52 13.87 -6.39 -4.68
C ARG A 52 12.51 -5.73 -4.84
N LEU A 53 12.19 -4.84 -3.90
CA LEU A 53 11.04 -3.96 -4.02
C LEU A 53 11.25 -3.00 -5.20
N PHE A 54 10.15 -2.57 -5.82
CA PHE A 54 10.21 -1.59 -6.91
C PHE A 54 10.81 -0.25 -6.44
N ASP A 55 10.54 0.13 -5.19
CA ASP A 55 11.11 1.30 -4.50
C ASP A 55 10.84 1.15 -2.98
N PRO A 56 11.86 0.88 -2.14
CA PRO A 56 11.67 0.69 -0.70
C PRO A 56 11.02 1.87 0.03
N GLU A 57 11.23 3.11 -0.43
CA GLU A 57 10.65 4.30 0.20
C GLU A 57 9.12 4.41 -0.04
N ARG A 58 8.63 3.71 -1.07
CA ARG A 58 7.23 3.69 -1.47
C ARG A 58 6.44 2.53 -0.87
N VAL A 59 7.11 1.58 -0.22
CA VAL A 59 6.50 0.40 0.41
C VAL A 59 6.39 0.62 1.91
N ASN A 60 5.17 0.45 2.44
CA ASN A 60 4.85 0.72 3.84
C ASN A 60 4.14 -0.49 4.45
N LEU A 61 4.69 -1.04 5.52
CA LEU A 61 4.05 -2.07 6.33
C LEU A 61 3.57 -1.45 7.64
N VAL A 62 2.40 -1.86 8.13
CA VAL A 62 1.84 -1.35 9.39
C VAL A 62 1.40 -2.50 10.27
N ILE A 63 1.73 -2.44 11.56
CA ILE A 63 1.22 -3.37 12.58
C ILE A 63 0.20 -2.63 13.45
N ASP A 64 -1.09 -2.81 13.16
CA ASP A 64 -2.18 -2.11 13.85
C ASP A 64 -3.42 -2.98 14.15
N HIS A 65 -3.70 -4.02 13.36
CA HIS A 65 -4.92 -4.82 13.51
C HIS A 65 -4.85 -5.80 14.69
N SER A 66 -3.67 -6.38 14.94
CA SER A 66 -3.44 -7.32 16.03
C SER A 66 -2.34 -6.81 16.97
N ALA A 67 -2.45 -5.57 17.42
CA ALA A 67 -1.43 -4.85 18.18
C ALA A 67 -1.94 -4.44 19.60
N PRO A 68 -1.34 -4.94 20.70
CA PRO A 68 -0.24 -5.91 20.76
C PRO A 68 -0.67 -7.32 20.32
N SER A 69 0.32 -8.14 19.95
CA SER A 69 0.08 -9.50 19.45
C SER A 69 -0.70 -10.36 20.47
N PRO A 70 -1.84 -10.97 20.09
CA PRO A 70 -2.68 -11.76 20.98
C PRO A 70 -2.26 -13.25 21.06
N SER A 71 -1.33 -13.71 20.22
CA SER A 71 -0.89 -15.12 20.20
C SER A 71 0.51 -15.30 19.63
N GLU A 72 1.11 -16.47 19.84
CA GLU A 72 2.39 -16.83 19.22
C GLU A 72 2.34 -16.77 17.69
N GLY A 73 1.23 -17.23 17.09
CA GLY A 73 1.02 -17.18 15.64
C GLY A 73 1.11 -15.77 15.08
N ILE A 74 0.40 -14.81 15.70
CA ILE A 74 0.49 -13.39 15.29
C ILE A 74 1.88 -12.82 15.56
N SER A 75 2.53 -13.21 16.65
CA SER A 75 3.89 -12.76 16.96
C SER A 75 4.89 -13.17 15.86
N ASN A 76 4.71 -14.37 15.29
CA ASN A 76 5.51 -14.84 14.17
C ASN A 76 5.24 -14.04 12.88
N LEU A 77 3.99 -13.65 12.62
CA LEU A 77 3.65 -12.79 11.47
C LEU A 77 4.25 -11.39 11.62
N HIS A 78 4.16 -10.79 12.80
CA HIS A 78 4.79 -9.50 13.08
C HIS A 78 6.31 -9.58 12.94
N LYS A 79 6.93 -10.68 13.39
CA LYS A 79 8.37 -10.93 13.18
C LYS A 79 8.70 -11.01 11.69
N LEU A 80 7.94 -11.77 10.91
CA LEU A 80 8.11 -11.87 9.45
C LEU A 80 8.10 -10.49 8.78
N MET A 81 7.14 -9.63 9.15
CA MET A 81 7.07 -8.26 8.60
C MET A 81 8.28 -7.41 8.96
N ARG A 82 8.72 -7.45 10.23
CA ARG A 82 9.92 -6.72 10.68
C ARG A 82 11.18 -7.20 9.97
N ASP A 83 11.31 -8.50 9.76
CA ASP A 83 12.45 -9.07 9.05
C ASP A 83 12.44 -8.68 7.57
N PHE A 84 11.29 -8.79 6.89
CA PHE A 84 11.12 -8.35 5.51
C PHE A 84 11.44 -6.86 5.33
N ALA A 85 10.92 -6.00 6.23
CA ALA A 85 11.19 -4.58 6.19
C ALA A 85 12.68 -4.26 6.38
N ARG A 86 13.37 -4.98 7.27
CA ARG A 86 14.82 -4.84 7.49
C ARG A 86 15.61 -5.32 6.26
N GLU A 87 15.21 -6.43 5.66
CA GLU A 87 15.89 -7.02 4.51
C GLU A 87 15.77 -6.13 3.26
N HIS A 88 14.57 -5.63 2.97
CA HIS A 88 14.32 -4.83 1.78
C HIS A 88 14.42 -3.31 2.01
N GLY A 89 14.63 -2.87 3.25
CA GLY A 89 14.81 -1.47 3.62
C GLY A 89 13.54 -0.62 3.48
N CYS A 90 12.35 -1.21 3.54
CA CYS A 90 11.09 -0.47 3.46
C CYS A 90 10.61 0.01 4.84
N ARG A 91 9.68 0.97 4.84
CA ARG A 91 9.13 1.50 6.09
C ARG A 91 8.23 0.46 6.76
N LEU A 92 8.45 0.22 8.05
CA LEU A 92 7.50 -0.43 8.93
C LEU A 92 7.07 0.55 10.03
N TYR A 93 5.77 0.65 10.24
CA TYR A 93 5.16 1.28 11.41
C TYR A 93 4.80 0.18 12.40
N ASP A 94 5.36 0.26 13.60
CA ASP A 94 5.29 -0.80 14.60
C ASP A 94 4.09 -0.56 15.55
N ILE A 95 3.90 -1.52 16.47
CA ILE A 95 2.88 -1.49 17.51
C ILE A 95 2.92 -0.15 18.25
N GLY A 96 1.79 0.55 18.23
CA GLY A 96 1.63 1.83 18.90
C GLY A 96 1.88 3.06 18.03
N ASP A 97 2.37 2.90 16.79
CA ASP A 97 2.53 4.04 15.86
C ASP A 97 1.16 4.57 15.39
N GLY A 98 0.15 3.71 15.27
CA GLY A 98 -1.23 4.08 14.97
C GLY A 98 -1.89 3.24 13.87
N VAL A 99 -3.15 3.56 13.57
CA VAL A 99 -3.93 2.89 12.52
C VAL A 99 -3.33 3.16 11.14
N CYS A 100 -3.27 2.15 10.29
CA CYS A 100 -2.56 2.15 9.01
C CYS A 100 -2.89 3.34 8.10
N HIS A 101 -4.16 3.69 7.95
CA HIS A 101 -4.55 4.84 7.15
C HIS A 101 -4.19 6.18 7.80
N GLN A 102 -4.20 6.26 9.13
CA GLN A 102 -3.84 7.48 9.85
C GLN A 102 -2.33 7.75 9.70
N VAL A 103 -1.48 6.75 9.98
CA VAL A 103 -0.02 6.92 9.90
C VAL A 103 0.45 7.20 8.47
N MET A 104 -0.23 6.64 7.46
CA MET A 104 0.08 6.97 6.07
C MET A 104 -0.20 8.44 5.74
N VAL A 105 -1.33 8.98 6.21
CA VAL A 105 -1.66 10.40 6.04
C VAL A 105 -0.69 11.30 6.80
N GLU A 106 -0.43 11.01 8.07
CA GLU A 106 0.46 11.81 8.92
C GLU A 106 1.92 11.78 8.46
N SER A 107 2.35 10.70 7.77
CA SER A 107 3.69 10.61 7.20
C SER A 107 3.96 11.58 6.05
N GLY A 108 2.93 12.25 5.52
CA GLY A 108 3.05 13.16 4.38
C GLY A 108 3.21 12.47 3.02
N LYS A 109 3.15 11.13 2.96
CA LYS A 109 3.19 10.36 1.71
C LYS A 109 1.93 10.53 0.86
N ILE A 110 0.78 10.71 1.52
CA ILE A 110 -0.51 10.85 0.86
C ILE A 110 -0.77 12.33 0.58
N GLY A 111 -1.02 12.67 -0.68
CA GLY A 111 -1.30 14.05 -1.07
C GLY A 111 -2.09 14.18 -2.37
N PRO A 112 -2.46 15.41 -2.75
CA PRO A 112 -3.25 15.64 -3.95
C PRO A 112 -2.62 15.02 -5.19
N GLY A 113 -3.39 14.16 -5.84
CA GLY A 113 -3.01 13.49 -7.06
C GLY A 113 -2.16 12.23 -6.92
N THR A 114 -1.75 11.79 -5.73
CA THR A 114 -1.01 10.53 -5.59
C THR A 114 -1.87 9.33 -6.00
N VAL A 115 -1.25 8.30 -6.58
CA VAL A 115 -1.86 6.99 -6.86
C VAL A 115 -1.41 6.01 -5.79
N VAL A 116 -2.36 5.50 -4.99
CA VAL A 116 -2.05 4.64 -3.84
C VAL A 116 -2.86 3.36 -3.91
N VAL A 117 -2.22 2.23 -3.69
CA VAL A 117 -2.93 0.96 -3.51
C VAL A 117 -2.56 0.37 -2.16
N GLY A 118 -3.50 -0.31 -1.52
CA GLY A 118 -3.27 -0.89 -0.21
C GLY A 118 -3.97 -2.22 -0.09
N ALA A 119 -3.34 -3.17 0.60
CA ALA A 119 -3.99 -4.43 0.96
C ALA A 119 -4.92 -4.24 2.18
N ASP A 120 -5.85 -3.28 2.06
CA ASP A 120 -6.91 -2.99 3.02
C ASP A 120 -8.11 -2.35 2.29
N SER A 121 -9.33 -2.72 2.68
CA SER A 121 -10.57 -2.26 2.05
C SER A 121 -10.82 -0.75 2.23
N HIS A 122 -10.28 -0.14 3.28
CA HIS A 122 -10.47 1.28 3.61
C HIS A 122 -9.35 2.17 3.07
N THR A 123 -8.50 1.66 2.16
CA THR A 123 -7.52 2.47 1.42
C THR A 123 -8.16 3.65 0.68
N CYS A 124 -9.47 3.59 0.38
CA CYS A 124 -10.24 4.72 -0.15
C CYS A 124 -10.23 5.97 0.75
N THR A 125 -9.86 5.86 2.03
CA THR A 125 -9.70 6.97 2.98
C THR A 125 -8.83 8.10 2.42
N TYR A 126 -7.78 7.76 1.66
CA TYR A 126 -6.85 8.73 1.08
C TYR A 126 -7.50 9.64 0.02
N GLY A 127 -8.68 9.27 -0.49
CA GLY A 127 -9.49 10.13 -1.36
C GLY A 127 -9.88 11.46 -0.71
N ALA A 128 -9.95 11.52 0.62
CA ALA A 128 -10.16 12.78 1.37
C ALA A 128 -9.05 13.82 1.11
N LEU A 129 -7.84 13.38 0.71
CA LEU A 129 -6.71 14.23 0.35
C LEU A 129 -6.56 14.42 -1.16
N ASN A 130 -7.60 14.14 -1.95
CA ASN A 130 -7.60 14.22 -3.41
C ASN A 130 -6.61 13.26 -4.09
N ALA A 131 -6.32 12.11 -3.46
CA ALA A 131 -5.57 11.01 -4.07
C ALA A 131 -6.51 10.05 -4.82
N PHE A 132 -5.99 9.36 -5.84
CA PHE A 132 -6.61 8.12 -6.29
C PHE A 132 -6.12 7.00 -5.36
N ALA A 133 -7.04 6.34 -4.68
CA ALA A 133 -6.68 5.28 -3.76
C ALA A 133 -7.70 4.15 -3.74
N THR A 134 -7.22 2.91 -3.77
CA THR A 134 -8.08 1.73 -3.76
C THR A 134 -7.47 0.58 -2.98
N GLY A 135 -8.34 -0.21 -2.36
CA GLY A 135 -7.96 -1.51 -1.80
C GLY A 135 -7.67 -2.51 -2.93
N VAL A 136 -6.70 -3.38 -2.71
CA VAL A 136 -6.33 -4.48 -3.60
C VAL A 136 -6.07 -5.76 -2.80
N GLY A 137 -6.02 -6.92 -3.46
CA GLY A 137 -5.65 -8.17 -2.80
C GLY A 137 -4.14 -8.25 -2.53
N SER A 138 -3.71 -9.15 -1.64
CA SER A 138 -2.29 -9.37 -1.35
C SER A 138 -1.48 -9.82 -2.58
N THR A 139 -2.10 -10.53 -3.53
CA THR A 139 -1.45 -10.94 -4.78
C THR A 139 -1.22 -9.73 -5.70
N ASP A 140 -2.20 -8.85 -5.82
CA ASP A 140 -2.07 -7.62 -6.63
C ASP A 140 -1.06 -6.66 -6.02
N LEU A 141 -0.97 -6.59 -4.69
CA LEU A 141 0.03 -5.76 -4.01
C LEU A 141 1.47 -6.31 -4.18
N ALA A 142 1.62 -7.63 -4.30
CA ALA A 142 2.91 -8.28 -4.46
C ALA A 142 3.50 -8.15 -5.87
N ALA A 143 2.64 -8.02 -6.88
CA ALA A 143 3.01 -7.87 -8.29
C ALA A 143 3.54 -6.46 -8.61
#